data_AF-A0A6A5AWW8-F1
#
_entry.id   AF-A0A6A5AWW8-F1
#
_cell.length_a   1.000
_cell.length_b   1.000
_cell.length_c   1.000
_cell.angle_alpha   90.00
_cell.angle_beta   90.00
_cell.angle_gamma   90.00
#
_symmetry.space_group_name_H-M   'P 1'
#
loop_
_entity.id
_entity.type
_entity.pdbx_description
1 polymer ?
#
loop_
_entity_poly.entity_id
_entity_poly.type
_entity_poly.pdbx_seq_one_letter_code
_entity_poly.pdbx_strand_id
1 'polypeptide(L)'
;MSKWDDLKREARVVERALEEKVSAFTTTAKKMERKARTHDEENPGDKTDQGLALEIERFLSTLTDIIDRMSRANDGSTTQEAVLQRYRELHFDFNTDFKRALSTMNEKLDAQKLFQRKYTTRLLVHPFTSM
;
A
#
# COMPACT_ATOMS: atom_id res chain seq x y z
N MET A 1 -34.85 2.28 0.00
CA MET A 1 -33.60 1.82 0.63
C MET A 1 -33.25 2.86 1.68
N SER A 2 -32.85 2.46 2.89
CA SER A 2 -32.43 3.46 3.90
C SER A 2 -31.06 4.01 3.51
N LYS A 3 -30.77 5.28 3.86
CA LYS A 3 -29.44 5.89 3.69
C LYS A 3 -28.32 5.00 4.27
N TRP A 4 -28.62 4.28 5.34
CA TRP A 4 -27.73 3.30 5.95
C TRP A 4 -27.42 2.10 5.03
N ASP A 5 -28.43 1.54 4.37
CA ASP A 5 -28.27 0.40 3.45
C ASP A 5 -27.45 0.78 2.22
N ASP A 6 -27.63 1.99 1.71
CA ASP A 6 -26.84 2.52 0.60
C ASP A 6 -25.36 2.65 1.00
N LEU A 7 -25.08 3.25 2.15
CA LEU A 7 -23.72 3.36 2.69
C LEU A 7 -23.08 1.99 2.93
N LYS A 8 -23.85 1.02 3.47
CA LYS A 8 -23.38 -0.36 3.69
C LYS A 8 -23.01 -1.05 2.38
N ARG A 9 -23.76 -0.79 1.31
CA ARG A 9 -23.45 -1.31 -0.02
C ARG A 9 -22.20 -0.65 -0.59
N GLU A 10 -22.06 0.68 -0.47
CA GLU A 10 -20.85 1.40 -0.87
C GLU A 10 -19.60 0.87 -0.15
N ALA A 11 -19.67 0.72 1.18
CA ALA A 11 -18.57 0.18 1.98
C ALA A 11 -18.15 -1.21 1.53
N ARG A 12 -19.11 -2.08 1.19
CA ARG A 12 -18.83 -3.44 0.73
C ARG A 12 -18.12 -3.48 -0.63
N VAL A 13 -18.42 -2.53 -1.51
CA VAL A 13 -17.72 -2.38 -2.80
C VAL A 13 -16.28 -1.95 -2.58
N VAL A 14 -16.07 -0.95 -1.72
CA VAL A 14 -14.73 -0.43 -1.38
C VAL A 14 -13.90 -1.48 -0.65
N GLU A 15 -14.49 -2.22 0.30
CA GLU A 15 -13.85 -3.34 1.02
C GLU A 15 -13.27 -4.38 0.05
N ARG A 16 -14.06 -4.83 -0.93
CA ARG A 16 -13.60 -5.81 -1.92
C ARG A 16 -12.47 -5.29 -2.79
N ALA A 17 -12.56 -4.03 -3.21
CA ALA A 17 -11.50 -3.38 -3.99
C ALA A 17 -10.20 -3.25 -3.17
N LEU A 18 -10.29 -2.92 -1.88
CA LEU A 18 -9.15 -2.88 -0.97
C LEU A 18 -8.52 -4.26 -0.77
N GLU A 19 -9.34 -5.29 -0.54
CA GLU A 19 -8.85 -6.67 -0.36
C GLU A 19 -8.01 -7.13 -1.55
N GLU A 20 -8.52 -6.94 -2.77
CA GLU A 20 -7.81 -7.31 -4.00
C GLU A 20 -6.50 -6.53 -4.15
N LYS A 21 -6.55 -5.20 -3.99
CA LYS A 21 -5.39 -4.32 -4.24
C LYS A 21 -4.31 -4.47 -3.17
N VAL A 22 -4.68 -4.53 -1.89
CA VAL A 22 -3.73 -4.74 -0.79
C VAL A 22 -3.09 -6.12 -0.90
N SER A 23 -3.85 -7.16 -1.26
CA SER A 23 -3.31 -8.50 -1.51
C SER A 23 -2.32 -8.53 -2.68
N ALA A 24 -2.64 -7.86 -3.79
CA ALA A 24 -1.73 -7.73 -4.93
C ALA A 24 -0.44 -6.98 -4.54
N PHE A 25 -0.58 -5.84 -3.86
CA PHE A 25 0.55 -4.99 -3.45
C PHE A 25 1.47 -5.69 -2.45
N THR A 26 0.91 -6.35 -1.43
CA THR A 26 1.69 -7.13 -0.46
C THR A 26 2.39 -8.33 -1.10
N THR A 27 1.77 -8.97 -2.09
CA THR A 27 2.41 -10.04 -2.88
C THR A 27 3.59 -9.52 -3.68
N THR A 28 3.47 -8.36 -4.31
CA THR A 28 4.57 -7.71 -5.03
C THR A 28 5.70 -7.33 -4.08
N ALA A 29 5.39 -6.71 -2.95
CA ALA A 29 6.39 -6.35 -1.94
C ALA A 29 7.18 -7.59 -1.45
N LYS A 30 6.50 -8.71 -1.17
CA LYS A 30 7.15 -9.98 -0.79
C LYS A 30 8.02 -10.56 -1.91
N LYS A 31 7.59 -10.48 -3.17
CA LYS A 31 8.39 -10.93 -4.32
C LYS A 31 9.66 -10.10 -4.46
N MET A 32 9.58 -8.77 -4.29
CA MET A 32 10.75 -7.89 -4.27
C MET A 32 11.69 -8.21 -3.11
N GLU A 33 11.16 -8.51 -1.93
CA GLU A 33 11.96 -8.90 -0.78
C GLU A 33 12.81 -10.16 -1.06
N ARG A 34 12.21 -11.16 -1.71
CA ARG A 34 12.89 -12.40 -2.11
C ARG A 34 13.93 -12.16 -3.20
N LYS A 35 13.60 -11.41 -4.25
CA LYS A 35 14.53 -11.07 -5.34
C LYS A 35 15.75 -10.29 -4.84
N ALA A 36 15.62 -9.43 -3.84
CA ALA A 36 16.77 -8.73 -3.27
C ALA A 36 17.82 -9.66 -2.62
N ARG A 37 17.47 -10.93 -2.32
CA ARG A 37 18.42 -11.94 -1.80
C ARG A 37 19.14 -12.69 -2.93
N THR A 38 18.65 -12.59 -4.17
CA THR A 38 19.18 -13.25 -5.37
C THR A 38 19.45 -12.17 -6.41
N HIS A 39 20.68 -11.68 -6.48
CA HIS A 39 21.11 -10.58 -7.36
C HIS A 39 20.75 -10.87 -8.84
N ASP A 40 19.61 -10.35 -9.30
CA ASP A 40 19.13 -10.50 -10.68
C ASP A 40 18.70 -9.13 -11.20
N GLU A 41 19.42 -8.64 -12.20
CA GLU A 41 19.33 -7.31 -12.78
C GLU A 41 18.21 -7.26 -13.82
N GLU A 42 16.98 -6.93 -13.41
CA GLU A 42 16.01 -6.25 -14.28
C GLU A 42 14.81 -5.76 -13.44
N ASN A 43 14.50 -4.46 -13.45
CA ASN A 43 13.25 -3.96 -12.84
C ASN A 43 12.48 -2.98 -13.74
N PRO A 44 11.60 -3.48 -14.62
CA PRO A 44 10.57 -2.67 -15.28
C PRO A 44 9.31 -2.39 -14.42
N GLY A 45 9.29 -2.71 -13.12
CA GLY A 45 8.08 -2.68 -12.26
C GLY A 45 7.71 -1.35 -11.58
N ASP A 46 8.63 -0.38 -11.49
CA ASP A 46 8.51 0.79 -10.59
C ASP A 46 7.22 1.65 -10.78
N LYS A 47 6.77 1.84 -12.03
CA LYS A 47 5.62 2.73 -12.32
C LYS A 47 4.28 2.09 -11.99
N THR A 48 4.15 0.79 -12.17
CA THR A 48 2.91 0.05 -11.90
C THR A 48 2.63 -0.02 -10.41
N ASP A 49 3.69 -0.15 -9.61
CA ASP A 49 3.59 -0.28 -8.15
C ASP A 49 3.24 1.05 -7.47
N GLN A 50 3.78 2.16 -7.95
CA GLN A 50 3.40 3.50 -7.50
C GLN A 50 1.93 3.82 -7.80
N GLY A 51 1.45 3.43 -8.99
CA GLY A 51 0.04 3.58 -9.36
C GLY A 51 -0.88 2.79 -8.43
N LEU A 52 -0.52 1.54 -8.13
CA LEU A 52 -1.30 0.70 -7.21
C LEU A 52 -1.31 1.26 -5.78
N ALA A 53 -0.19 1.80 -5.30
CA ALA A 53 -0.11 2.45 -3.98
C ALA A 53 -1.08 3.64 -3.87
N LEU A 54 -1.07 4.54 -4.87
CA LEU A 54 -1.98 5.69 -4.92
C LEU A 54 -3.45 5.27 -4.96
N GLU A 55 -3.77 4.20 -5.70
CA GLU A 55 -5.13 3.66 -5.70
C GLU A 55 -5.54 3.17 -4.31
N ILE A 56 -4.69 2.40 -3.63
CA ILE A 56 -4.97 1.91 -2.27
C ILE A 56 -5.22 3.09 -1.31
N GLU A 57 -4.39 4.13 -1.35
CA GLU A 57 -4.58 5.34 -0.53
C GLU A 57 -5.92 6.03 -0.81
N ARG A 58 -6.33 6.09 -2.08
CA ARG A 58 -7.64 6.64 -2.47
C ARG A 58 -8.79 5.81 -1.92
N PHE A 59 -8.69 4.48 -1.99
CA PHE A 59 -9.73 3.59 -1.46
C PHE A 59 -9.78 3.61 0.07
N LEU A 60 -8.65 3.70 0.78
CA LEU A 60 -8.61 3.88 2.24
C LEU A 60 -9.27 5.19 2.66
N SER A 61 -8.98 6.28 1.95
CA SER A 61 -9.61 7.58 2.16
C SER A 61 -11.12 7.53 1.91
N THR A 62 -11.54 6.83 0.86
CA THR A 62 -12.98 6.61 0.55
C THR A 62 -13.66 5.79 1.64
N LEU A 63 -13.01 4.74 2.17
CA LEU A 63 -13.56 3.93 3.25
C LEU A 63 -13.71 4.75 4.54
N THR A 64 -12.75 5.61 4.85
CA THR A 64 -12.83 6.54 5.99
C THR A 64 -14.05 7.45 5.88
N ASP A 65 -14.24 8.09 4.72
CA ASP A 65 -15.41 8.94 4.46
C ASP A 65 -16.73 8.17 4.58
N ILE A 66 -16.80 6.92 4.10
CA ILE A 66 -17.99 6.09 4.26
C ILE A 66 -18.25 5.77 5.74
N ILE A 67 -17.21 5.45 6.51
CA ILE A 67 -17.31 5.21 7.97
C ILE A 67 -17.83 6.46 8.68
N ASP A 68 -17.33 7.65 8.35
CA ASP A 68 -17.83 8.91 8.91
C ASP A 68 -19.29 9.16 8.55
N ARG A 69 -19.68 8.93 7.29
CA ARG A 69 -21.07 9.05 6.83
C ARG A 69 -21.99 8.05 7.53
N MET A 70 -21.54 6.80 7.73
CA MET A 70 -22.25 5.79 8.50
C MET A 70 -22.40 6.22 9.96
N SER A 71 -21.35 6.73 10.58
CA SER A 71 -21.39 7.18 11.98
C SER A 71 -22.41 8.30 12.20
N ARG A 72 -22.60 9.18 11.21
CA ARG A 72 -23.59 10.26 11.23
C ARG A 72 -25.01 9.79 10.90
N ALA A 73 -25.14 8.73 10.11
CA ALA A 73 -26.41 8.14 9.72
C ALA A 73 -26.91 7.08 10.71
N ASN A 74 -26.06 6.67 11.65
CA ASN A 74 -26.38 5.69 12.67
C ASN A 74 -27.54 6.17 13.54
N ASP A 75 -28.52 5.30 13.76
CA ASP A 75 -29.69 5.53 14.61
C ASP A 75 -29.46 5.16 16.09
N GLY A 76 -28.25 4.72 16.44
CA GLY A 76 -27.89 4.26 17.79
C GLY A 76 -28.22 2.79 18.02
N SER A 77 -28.65 2.04 17.00
CA SER A 77 -28.85 0.61 17.08
C SER A 77 -27.53 -0.12 17.33
N THR A 78 -27.53 -1.05 18.29
CA THR A 78 -26.38 -1.94 18.57
C THR A 78 -25.89 -2.67 17.31
N THR A 79 -26.81 -3.03 16.39
CA THR A 79 -26.45 -3.69 15.14
C THR A 79 -25.67 -2.75 14.21
N GLN A 80 -26.10 -1.50 14.08
CA GLN A 80 -25.42 -0.50 13.25
C GLN A 80 -24.05 -0.15 13.83
N GLU A 81 -23.96 -0.01 15.15
CA GLU A 81 -22.69 0.20 15.86
C GLU A 81 -21.71 -0.96 15.68
N ALA A 82 -22.17 -2.21 15.75
CA ALA A 82 -21.32 -3.38 15.50
C ALA A 82 -20.77 -3.40 14.06
N VAL A 83 -21.59 -3.02 13.08
CA VAL A 83 -21.16 -2.91 11.68
C VAL A 83 -20.14 -1.79 11.49
N LEU A 84 -20.36 -0.62 12.12
CA LEU A 84 -19.41 0.49 12.13
C LEU A 84 -18.07 0.08 12.72
N GLN A 85 -18.09 -0.61 13.85
CA GLN A 85 -16.87 -1.09 14.50
C GLN A 85 -16.09 -2.02 13.59
N ARG A 86 -16.76 -2.98 12.93
CA ARG A 86 -16.13 -3.87 11.95
C ARG A 86 -15.42 -3.10 10.84
N TYR A 87 -16.05 -2.06 10.29
CA TYR A 87 -15.41 -1.28 9.22
C TYR A 87 -14.22 -0.45 9.71
N ARG A 88 -14.23 0.02 10.97
CA ARG A 88 -13.07 0.69 11.59
C ARG A 88 -11.90 -0.27 11.74
N GLU A 89 -12.15 -1.49 12.23
CA GLU A 89 -11.13 -2.55 12.36
C GLU A 89 -10.56 -2.92 11.00
N LEU A 90 -11.42 -3.15 10.02
CA LEU A 90 -11.02 -3.51 8.67
C LEU A 90 -10.21 -2.41 7.96
N HIS A 91 -10.59 -1.14 8.15
CA HIS A 91 -9.77 -0.02 7.67
C HIS A 91 -8.39 0.00 8.34
N PHE A 92 -8.34 -0.23 9.66
CA PHE A 92 -7.08 -0.30 10.40
C PHE A 92 -6.17 -1.42 9.88
N ASP A 93 -6.72 -2.61 9.66
CA ASP A 93 -5.98 -3.77 9.16
C ASP A 93 -5.41 -3.50 7.76
N PHE A 94 -6.26 -3.04 6.81
CA PHE A 94 -5.80 -2.71 5.46
C PHE A 94 -4.72 -1.63 5.45
N ASN A 95 -4.90 -0.56 6.24
CA ASN A 95 -3.92 0.51 6.33
C ASN A 95 -2.59 0.01 6.93
N THR A 96 -2.64 -0.86 7.93
CA THR A 96 -1.45 -1.42 8.58
C THR A 96 -0.68 -2.32 7.61
N ASP A 97 -1.37 -3.22 6.92
CA ASP A 97 -0.75 -4.13 5.96
C ASP A 97 -0.18 -3.37 4.74
N PHE A 98 -0.93 -2.38 4.24
CA PHE A 98 -0.46 -1.50 3.17
C PHE A 98 0.82 -0.76 3.57
N LYS A 99 0.83 -0.11 4.73
CA LYS A 99 2.02 0.62 5.22
C LYS A 99 3.22 -0.30 5.41
N ARG A 100 3.02 -1.51 5.94
CA ARG A 100 4.09 -2.50 6.08
C ARG A 100 4.69 -2.86 4.72
N ALA A 101 3.85 -3.17 3.73
CA ALA A 101 4.31 -3.50 2.39
C ALA A 101 5.01 -2.31 1.71
N LEU A 102 4.48 -1.10 1.87
CA LEU A 102 5.05 0.12 1.30
C LEU A 102 6.46 0.40 1.88
N SER A 103 6.64 0.25 3.18
CA SER A 103 7.96 0.37 3.81
C SER A 103 8.95 -0.64 3.22
N THR A 104 8.55 -1.91 3.10
CA THR A 104 9.40 -2.95 2.49
C THR A 104 9.84 -2.59 1.07
N MET A 105 8.96 -1.99 0.26
CA MET A 105 9.31 -1.55 -1.08
C MET A 105 10.27 -0.36 -1.08
N ASN A 106 10.01 0.65 -0.23
CA ASN A 106 10.86 1.84 -0.13
C ASN A 106 12.27 1.51 0.37
N GLU A 107 12.41 0.63 1.35
CA GLU A 107 13.71 0.16 1.85
C GLU A 107 14.55 -0.50 0.74
N LYS A 108 13.90 -1.22 -0.19
CA LYS A 108 14.59 -1.81 -1.35
C LYS A 108 15.03 -0.78 -2.37
N LEU A 109 14.16 0.18 -2.70
CA LEU A 109 14.51 1.26 -3.60
C LEU A 109 15.69 2.08 -3.05
N ASP A 110 15.70 2.37 -1.74
CA ASP A 110 16.80 3.08 -1.10
C ASP A 110 18.10 2.26 -1.11
N ALA A 111 18.04 0.96 -0.78
CA ALA A 111 19.18 0.06 -0.85
C ALA A 111 19.78 0.00 -2.28
N GLN A 112 18.95 -0.12 -3.32
CA GLN A 112 19.40 -0.12 -4.71
C GLN A 112 20.10 1.19 -5.11
N LYS A 113 19.54 2.35 -4.73
CA LYS A 113 20.16 3.66 -4.96
C LYS A 113 21.53 3.77 -4.27
N LEU A 114 21.64 3.29 -3.04
CA LEU A 114 22.91 3.25 -2.31
C LEU A 114 23.95 2.35 -2.97
N PHE A 115 23.55 1.18 -3.49
CA PHE A 115 24.46 0.29 -4.24
C PHE A 115 24.94 0.94 -5.53
N GLN A 116 24.04 1.49 -6.37
CA GLN A 116 24.43 2.17 -7.61
C GLN A 116 25.42 3.32 -7.35
N ARG A 117 25.18 4.13 -6.31
CA ARG A 117 26.09 5.22 -5.93
C ARG A 117 27.49 4.72 -5.55
N LYS A 118 27.61 3.56 -4.89
CA LYS A 118 28.90 2.94 -4.52
C LYS A 118 29.69 2.47 -5.75
N TYR A 119 29.03 1.95 -6.79
CA TYR A 119 29.71 1.54 -8.03
C TYR A 119 30.17 2.73 -8.87
N THR A 120 29.35 3.78 -9.00
CA THR A 120 29.73 5.01 -9.71
C THR A 120 30.90 5.73 -9.04
N THR A 121 30.94 5.73 -7.70
CA THR A 121 32.04 6.36 -6.96
C THR A 121 33.34 5.56 -7.09
N ARG A 122 33.29 4.22 -7.16
CA ARG A 122 34.49 3.38 -7.34
C ARG A 122 35.13 3.50 -8.73
N LEU A 123 34.35 3.81 -9.77
CA LEU A 123 34.86 3.98 -11.13
C LEU A 123 35.57 5.33 -11.37
N LEU A 124 35.37 6.30 -10.47
CA LEU A 124 35.96 7.65 -10.56
C LEU A 124 37.28 7.80 -9.76
N VAL A 125 37.77 6.74 -9.11
CA VAL A 125 39.04 6.77 -8.34
C VAL A 125 40.12 5.95 -9.05
N HIS A 126 40.46 6.34 -10.28
CA HIS A 126 41.77 6.02 -10.83
C HIS A 126 42.45 7.34 -11.19
N PRO A 127 43.35 7.89 -10.34
CA PRO A 127 44.28 8.89 -10.85
C PRO A 127 45.16 8.19 -11.89
N PHE A 128 45.00 8.62 -13.14
CA PHE A 128 46.03 8.49 -14.18
C PHE A 128 47.28 9.20 -13.64
N THR A 129 48.17 8.46 -13.00
CA THR A 129 49.56 8.89 -12.84
C THR A 129 50.36 8.14 -13.90
N SER A 130 50.37 8.72 -15.09
CA SER A 130 51.37 8.41 -16.11
C SER A 130 52.48 9.47 -15.99
N MET A 131 53.72 8.99 -16.13
CA MET A 131 55.01 9.68 -16.11
C MET A 131 55.67 9.87 -14.74
#